data_AF-A0A496TI15-F1
#
_entry.id   AF-A0A496TI15-F1
#
_cell.length_a   1.000
_cell.length_b   1.000
_cell.length_c   1.000
_cell.angle_alpha   90.00
_cell.angle_beta   90.00
_cell.angle_gamma   90.00
#
_symmetry.space_group_name_H-M   'P 1'
#
loop_
_entity.id
_entity.type
_entity.pdbx_description
1 polymer ?
#
loop_
_entity_poly.entity_id
_entity_poly.type
_entity_poly.pdbx_seq_one_letter_code
_entity_poly.pdbx_strand_id
1 'polypeptide(L)'
;MTIRPEFSEFRPIELEDRDFFKDILWKYQPQTSEWTFTNLFIWRSHYQFQWSMYQQWLLVFCTVSGNVFFALLAVGFPSRPEGTRIFLQWLKDEKREKKSRIERAVQKLISEIEDARNLMVEPTRDHFDYVYRSQDLIKLVGRKCHSKRNHINKLPRSSSFT
;
A
#
# COMPACT_ATOMS: atom_id res chain seq x y z
N MET A 1 -2.72 27.11 -3.33
CA MET A 1 -2.40 25.87 -4.06
C MET A 1 -1.23 25.23 -3.34
N THR A 2 -1.41 24.04 -2.75
CA THR A 2 -0.31 23.32 -2.11
C THR A 2 0.64 22.84 -3.19
N ILE A 3 1.91 23.28 -3.12
CA ILE A 3 2.95 22.82 -4.04
C ILE A 3 3.16 21.33 -3.78
N ARG A 4 3.09 20.54 -4.84
CA ARG A 4 3.30 19.09 -4.78
C ARG A 4 4.79 18.81 -4.91
N PRO A 5 5.35 17.88 -4.11
CA PRO A 5 6.72 17.44 -4.30
C PRO A 5 6.87 16.80 -5.68
N GLU A 6 7.84 17.27 -6.45
CA GLU A 6 8.25 16.67 -7.72
C GLU A 6 9.54 15.88 -7.50
N PHE A 7 9.63 14.71 -8.10
CA PHE A 7 10.77 13.83 -7.96
C PHE A 7 12.05 14.53 -8.46
N SER A 8 13.15 14.56 -7.70
CA SER A 8 13.49 13.70 -6.55
C SER A 8 13.22 14.25 -5.15
N GLU A 9 12.45 15.33 -5.01
CA GLU A 9 12.10 15.90 -3.71
C GLU A 9 10.95 15.13 -3.06
N PHE A 10 11.07 14.84 -1.77
CA PHE A 10 10.07 14.11 -1.00
C PHE A 10 9.72 14.87 0.26
N ARG A 11 8.44 14.85 0.64
CA ARG A 11 7.99 15.39 1.93
C ARG A 11 7.04 14.43 2.65
N PRO A 12 6.86 14.60 3.97
CA PRO A 12 5.86 13.84 4.73
C PRO A 12 4.45 13.98 4.14
N ILE A 13 3.65 12.93 4.34
CA ILE A 13 2.22 12.94 4.03
C ILE A 13 1.51 13.80 5.08
N GLU A 14 0.75 14.79 4.63
CA GLU A 14 -0.05 15.65 5.51
C GLU A 14 -1.55 15.51 5.23
N LEU A 15 -2.39 16.06 6.10
CA LEU A 15 -3.84 15.91 5.98
C LEU A 15 -4.38 16.57 4.70
N GLU A 16 -3.75 17.66 4.28
CA GLU A 16 -4.07 18.42 3.06
C GLU A 16 -3.85 17.60 1.78
N ASP A 17 -3.07 16.52 1.84
CA ASP A 17 -2.80 15.64 0.71
C ASP A 17 -3.97 14.69 0.40
N ARG A 18 -4.96 14.60 1.32
CA ARG A 18 -6.07 13.64 1.25
C ARG A 18 -6.76 13.61 -0.08
N ASP A 19 -7.24 14.76 -0.54
CA ASP A 19 -8.12 14.80 -1.70
C ASP A 19 -7.34 14.47 -2.98
N PHE A 20 -6.07 14.90 -3.05
CA PHE A 20 -5.17 14.54 -4.15
C PHE A 20 -4.86 13.04 -4.19
N PHE A 21 -4.53 12.43 -3.04
CA PHE A 21 -4.29 10.99 -2.96
C PHE A 21 -5.55 10.22 -3.33
N LYS A 22 -6.71 10.62 -2.81
CA LYS A 22 -8.00 9.96 -3.13
C LYS A 22 -8.26 9.95 -4.63
N ASP A 23 -8.02 11.04 -5.34
CA ASP A 23 -8.22 11.11 -6.79
C ASP A 23 -7.33 10.13 -7.57
N ILE A 24 -6.04 10.04 -7.20
CA ILE A 24 -5.09 9.12 -7.83
C ILE A 24 -5.45 7.66 -7.51
N LEU A 25 -5.67 7.36 -6.23
CA LEU A 25 -5.98 6.00 -5.77
C LEU A 25 -7.32 5.53 -6.34
N TRP A 26 -8.31 6.41 -6.46
CA TRP A 26 -9.59 6.10 -7.08
C TRP A 26 -9.46 5.78 -8.56
N LYS A 27 -8.61 6.49 -9.31
CA LYS A 27 -8.37 6.16 -10.72
C LYS A 27 -7.62 4.84 -10.86
N TYR A 28 -6.64 4.60 -10.00
CA TYR A 28 -5.78 3.42 -10.09
C TYR A 28 -6.43 2.12 -9.61
N GLN A 29 -7.31 2.21 -8.61
CA GLN A 29 -7.93 1.05 -7.95
C GLN A 29 -6.89 0.04 -7.43
N PRO A 30 -6.02 0.46 -6.48
CA PRO A 30 -5.03 -0.43 -5.89
C PRO A 30 -5.71 -1.58 -5.13
N GLN A 31 -5.10 -2.76 -5.19
CA GLN A 31 -5.65 -3.98 -4.57
C GLN A 31 -5.13 -4.23 -3.16
N THR A 32 -4.05 -3.56 -2.74
CA THR A 32 -3.48 -3.71 -1.40
C THR A 32 -4.12 -2.79 -0.37
N SER A 33 -4.21 -3.26 0.87
CA SER A 33 -4.80 -2.52 1.98
C SER A 33 -3.95 -1.30 2.40
N GLU A 34 -2.66 -1.28 2.08
CA GLU A 34 -1.76 -0.14 2.31
C GLU A 34 -2.18 1.09 1.51
N TRP A 35 -2.69 0.90 0.30
CA TRP A 35 -2.97 1.99 -0.63
C TRP A 35 -4.35 2.62 -0.40
N THR A 36 -4.56 3.08 0.82
CA THR A 36 -5.63 4.03 1.18
C THR A 36 -5.02 5.25 1.86
N PHE A 37 -5.57 6.44 1.62
CA PHE A 37 -5.08 7.64 2.31
C PHE A 37 -5.11 7.47 3.83
N THR A 38 -6.19 6.91 4.37
CA THR A 38 -6.32 6.67 5.81
C THR A 38 -5.18 5.82 6.35
N ASN A 39 -4.86 4.70 5.69
CA ASN A 39 -3.79 3.80 6.17
C ASN A 39 -2.42 4.48 6.10
N LEU A 40 -2.11 5.14 4.97
CA LEU A 40 -0.88 5.92 4.83
C LEU A 40 -0.77 7.03 5.89
N PHE A 41 -1.85 7.76 6.16
CA PHE A 41 -1.85 8.88 7.08
C PHE A 41 -1.74 8.46 8.55
N ILE A 42 -2.48 7.43 9.00
CA ILE A 42 -2.44 7.00 10.41
C ILE A 42 -1.09 6.36 10.78
N TRP A 43 -0.43 5.69 9.83
CA TRP A 43 0.86 5.05 10.06
C TRP A 43 2.07 5.91 9.69
N ARG A 44 1.86 7.13 9.19
CA ARG A 44 2.96 8.02 8.74
C ARG A 44 4.00 8.28 9.82
N SER A 45 3.62 8.37 11.09
CA SER A 45 4.56 8.63 12.18
C SER A 45 5.39 7.39 12.53
N HIS A 46 4.87 6.19 12.30
CA HIS A 46 5.61 4.96 12.55
C HIS A 46 6.58 4.65 11.40
N TYR A 47 6.10 4.72 10.16
CA TYR A 47 6.90 4.41 8.97
C TYR A 47 7.64 5.63 8.38
N GLN A 48 7.40 6.84 8.90
CA GLN A 48 7.96 8.07 8.36
C GLN A 48 7.70 8.17 6.85
N PHE A 49 6.46 7.92 6.43
CA PHE A 49 6.11 7.92 5.01
C PHE A 49 6.40 9.28 4.37
N GLN A 50 7.11 9.23 3.25
CA GLN A 50 7.37 10.40 2.41
C GLN A 50 6.90 10.12 0.99
N TRP A 51 6.45 11.17 0.31
CA TRP A 51 5.87 11.04 -1.02
C TRP A 51 6.37 12.09 -2.00
N SER A 52 6.31 11.73 -3.28
CA SER A 52 6.66 12.58 -4.42
C SER A 52 5.86 12.20 -5.66
N MET A 53 5.74 13.11 -6.62
CA MET A 53 5.24 12.82 -7.96
C MET A 53 6.39 12.65 -8.93
N TYR A 54 6.41 11.52 -9.63
CA TYR A 54 7.22 11.34 -10.82
C TYR A 54 6.30 11.17 -12.02
N GLN A 55 6.25 12.19 -12.91
CA GLN A 55 5.25 12.25 -13.98
C GLN A 55 3.82 12.04 -13.42
N GLN A 56 3.18 10.92 -13.77
CA GLN A 56 1.82 10.57 -13.34
C GLN A 56 1.80 9.51 -12.22
N TRP A 57 2.97 9.19 -11.65
CA TRP A 57 3.12 8.20 -10.60
C TRP A 57 3.31 8.86 -9.23
N LEU A 58 2.48 8.45 -8.29
CA LEU A 58 2.65 8.66 -6.87
C LEU A 58 3.69 7.68 -6.35
N LEU A 59 4.82 8.22 -5.89
CA LEU A 59 5.90 7.47 -5.27
C LEU A 59 5.81 7.66 -3.76
N VAL A 60 5.86 6.56 -3.01
CA VAL A 60 5.90 6.57 -1.54
C VAL A 60 6.99 5.62 -1.08
N PHE A 61 7.86 6.11 -0.20
CA PHE A 61 8.79 5.26 0.55
C PHE A 61 8.68 5.56 2.03
N CYS A 62 9.25 4.68 2.83
CA CYS A 62 9.30 4.80 4.28
C CYS A 62 10.68 4.49 4.81
N THR A 63 10.88 4.89 6.07
CA THR A 63 12.05 4.57 6.87
C THR A 63 11.62 3.74 8.05
N VAL A 64 12.20 2.56 8.20
CA VAL A 64 12.02 1.70 9.39
C VAL A 64 13.22 1.89 10.32
N SER A 65 13.07 1.49 11.59
CA SER A 65 14.10 1.54 12.62
C SER A 65 15.50 1.22 12.08
N GLY A 66 16.47 2.11 12.32
CA GLY A 66 17.86 1.93 11.86
C GLY A 66 18.15 2.44 10.44
N ASN A 67 17.37 3.40 9.91
CA ASN A 67 17.55 4.00 8.58
C ASN A 67 17.46 2.98 7.43
N VAL A 68 16.62 1.96 7.59
CA VAL A 68 16.32 1.01 6.50
C VAL A 68 15.19 1.58 5.68
N PHE A 69 15.37 1.66 4.36
CA PHE A 69 14.37 2.21 3.46
C PHE A 69 13.72 1.11 2.63
N PHE A 70 12.42 1.27 2.38
CA PHE A 70 11.74 0.52 1.33
C PHE A 70 10.68 1.37 0.66
N ALA A 71 10.42 1.08 -0.61
CA ALA A 71 9.35 1.69 -1.38
C ALA A 71 8.06 0.91 -1.23
N LEU A 72 6.93 1.61 -1.30
CA LEU A 72 5.67 1.00 -1.69
C LEU A 72 5.58 0.96 -3.22
N LEU A 73 4.67 0.13 -3.74
CA LEU A 73 4.36 0.07 -5.17
C LEU A 73 4.06 1.46 -5.72
N ALA A 74 4.77 1.92 -6.76
CA ALA A 74 4.42 3.16 -7.45
C ALA A 74 2.98 3.10 -8.00
N VAL A 75 2.17 4.12 -7.72
CA VAL A 75 0.75 4.16 -8.11
C VAL A 75 0.51 5.22 -9.16
N GLY A 76 0.02 4.85 -10.34
CA GLY A 76 -0.31 5.79 -11.41
C GLY A 76 -0.46 5.12 -12.78
N PHE A 77 -0.69 5.93 -13.82
CA PHE A 77 -0.84 5.45 -15.20
C PHE A 77 0.01 6.24 -16.19
N PRO A 78 0.45 5.61 -17.31
CA PRO A 78 0.34 4.18 -17.62
C PRO A 78 1.27 3.34 -16.73
N SER A 79 1.06 2.02 -16.65
CA SER A 79 2.07 1.17 -16.03
C SER A 79 3.31 1.12 -16.92
N ARG A 80 4.47 1.44 -16.34
CA ARG A 80 5.76 1.12 -16.95
C ARG A 80 6.70 0.64 -15.84
N PRO A 81 7.41 -0.49 -16.05
CA PRO A 81 8.51 -0.95 -15.18
C PRO A 81 9.54 0.12 -14.87
N GLU A 82 9.60 1.16 -15.69
CA GLU A 82 10.48 2.31 -15.53
C GLU A 82 10.29 3.07 -14.22
N GLY A 83 9.04 3.35 -13.82
CA GLY A 83 8.79 4.06 -12.55
C GLY A 83 9.31 3.26 -11.36
N THR A 84 9.11 1.94 -11.38
CA THR A 84 9.68 1.00 -10.40
C THR A 84 11.21 1.01 -10.42
N ARG A 85 11.83 0.94 -11.61
CA ARG A 85 13.29 0.92 -11.74
C ARG A 85 13.93 2.22 -11.25
N ILE A 86 13.41 3.36 -11.70
CA ILE A 86 13.90 4.69 -11.28
C ILE A 86 13.77 4.83 -9.77
N PHE A 87 12.66 4.39 -9.20
CA PHE A 87 12.46 4.54 -7.76
C PHE A 87 13.40 3.64 -6.94
N LEU A 88 13.61 2.38 -7.37
CA LEU A 88 14.57 1.48 -6.76
C LEU A 88 16.01 1.99 -6.89
N GLN A 89 16.38 2.51 -8.07
CA GLN A 89 17.70 3.09 -8.32
C GLN A 89 17.93 4.33 -7.45
N TRP A 90 16.92 5.19 -7.31
CA TRP A 90 16.97 6.36 -6.43
C TRP A 90 17.15 5.97 -4.96
N LEU A 91 16.44 4.95 -4.45
CA LEU A 91 16.66 4.45 -3.09
C LEU A 91 18.10 3.96 -2.91
N LYS A 92 18.65 3.28 -3.91
CA LYS A 92 20.02 2.78 -3.86
C LYS A 92 21.05 3.91 -3.85
N ASP A 93 20.90 4.91 -4.70
CA ASP A 93 21.90 5.96 -4.89
C ASP A 93 21.77 7.07 -3.85
N GLU A 94 20.56 7.62 -3.69
CA GLU A 94 20.31 8.80 -2.84
C GLU A 94 20.10 8.43 -1.37
N LYS A 95 19.43 7.30 -1.09
CA LYS A 95 19.25 6.80 0.29
C LYS A 95 20.32 5.81 0.73
N ARG A 96 21.27 5.45 -0.17
CA ARG A 96 22.34 4.48 0.07
C ARG A 96 21.81 3.11 0.56
N GLU A 97 20.58 2.77 0.16
CA GLU A 97 19.92 1.52 0.56
C GLU A 97 20.42 0.38 -0.32
N LYS A 98 21.32 -0.45 0.25
CA LYS A 98 21.93 -1.58 -0.48
C LYS A 98 20.90 -2.63 -0.88
N LYS A 99 19.80 -2.75 -0.13
CA LYS A 99 18.68 -3.67 -0.39
C LYS A 99 17.44 -2.89 -0.82
N SER A 100 17.60 -2.03 -1.83
CA SER A 100 16.51 -1.26 -2.42
C SER A 100 15.42 -2.23 -2.89
N ARG A 101 14.22 -2.10 -2.33
CA ARG A 101 13.12 -3.03 -2.60
C ARG A 101 11.78 -2.31 -2.55
N ILE A 102 10.81 -2.92 -3.24
CA ILE A 102 9.40 -2.60 -3.05
C ILE A 102 8.83 -3.67 -2.12
N GLU A 103 8.23 -3.26 -1.02
CA GLU A 103 7.47 -4.17 -0.18
C GLU A 103 5.99 -4.12 -0.54
N ARG A 104 5.29 -5.23 -0.28
CA ARG A 104 3.82 -5.34 -0.46
C ARG A 104 3.40 -5.10 -1.92
N ALA A 105 4.27 -5.51 -2.84
CA ALA A 105 3.98 -5.52 -4.27
C ALA A 105 2.82 -6.49 -4.59
N VAL A 106 1.99 -6.13 -5.57
CA VAL A 106 0.90 -6.97 -6.06
C VAL A 106 1.32 -7.78 -7.28
N GLN A 107 0.60 -8.88 -7.53
CA GLN A 107 0.82 -9.73 -8.70
C GLN A 107 0.80 -8.95 -10.02
N LYS A 108 -0.06 -7.92 -10.13
CA LYS A 108 -0.13 -7.06 -11.32
C LYS A 108 1.21 -6.36 -11.61
N LEU A 109 1.90 -5.84 -10.59
CA LEU A 109 3.23 -5.26 -10.78
C LEU A 109 4.19 -6.34 -11.28
N ILE A 110 4.17 -7.52 -10.65
CA ILE A 110 5.07 -8.64 -11.00
C ILE A 110 4.93 -9.00 -12.48
N SER A 111 3.71 -9.13 -13.00
CA SER A 111 3.48 -9.39 -14.44
C SER A 111 3.93 -8.25 -15.35
N GLU A 112 3.93 -7.01 -14.88
CA GLU A 112 4.37 -5.87 -15.67
C GLU A 112 5.91 -5.77 -15.72
N ILE A 113 6.60 -6.23 -14.68
CA ILE A 113 8.07 -6.19 -14.55
C ILE A 113 8.76 -7.53 -14.85
N GLU A 114 8.03 -8.55 -15.34
CA GLU A 114 8.54 -9.92 -15.48
C GLU A 114 9.78 -10.03 -16.39
N ASP A 115 9.90 -9.14 -17.39
CA ASP A 115 11.09 -9.04 -18.26
C ASP A 115 12.30 -8.34 -17.59
N ALA A 116 12.15 -7.85 -16.35
CA ALA A 116 13.24 -7.22 -15.59
C ALA A 116 14.18 -8.28 -15.01
N ARG A 117 15.19 -8.68 -15.79
CA ARG A 117 16.24 -9.66 -15.43
C ARG A 117 17.05 -9.35 -14.16
N ASN A 118 16.79 -8.22 -13.51
CA ASN A 118 17.53 -7.67 -12.39
C ASN A 118 16.70 -7.52 -11.10
N LEU A 119 15.49 -8.10 -11.05
CA LEU A 119 14.64 -8.08 -9.87
C LEU A 119 14.40 -9.49 -9.33
N MET A 120 14.40 -9.62 -8.00
CA MET A 120 14.01 -10.84 -7.29
C MET A 120 12.66 -10.60 -6.63
N VAL A 121 11.74 -11.54 -6.79
CA VAL A 121 10.41 -11.50 -6.17
C VAL A 121 10.35 -12.56 -5.08
N GLU A 122 10.05 -12.14 -3.85
CA GLU A 122 9.94 -13.02 -2.69
C GLU A 122 8.54 -12.88 -2.05
N PRO A 123 7.76 -13.97 -1.95
CA PRO A 123 6.47 -13.93 -1.27
C PRO A 123 6.65 -13.83 0.26
N THR A 124 6.14 -12.77 0.87
CA THR A 124 6.15 -12.58 2.33
C THR A 124 4.74 -12.82 2.91
N ARG A 125 4.54 -13.96 3.57
CA ARG A 125 3.21 -14.39 4.06
C ARG A 125 2.53 -13.41 5.01
N ASP A 126 3.32 -12.72 5.84
CA ASP A 126 2.83 -11.75 6.82
C ASP A 126 2.29 -10.46 6.19
N HIS A 127 2.58 -10.25 4.89
CA HIS A 127 2.10 -9.10 4.13
C HIS A 127 0.85 -9.41 3.30
N PHE A 128 0.28 -10.62 3.41
CA PHE A 128 -0.86 -11.00 2.57
C PHE A 128 -2.18 -10.44 3.09
N ASP A 129 -2.86 -9.68 2.25
CA ASP A 129 -4.22 -9.20 2.51
C ASP A 129 -5.26 -10.32 2.42
N TYR A 130 -6.23 -10.27 3.32
CA TYR A 130 -7.41 -11.13 3.27
C TYR A 130 -8.56 -10.40 2.60
N VAL A 131 -8.85 -10.77 1.35
CA VAL A 131 -9.94 -10.18 0.57
C VAL A 131 -11.18 -11.06 0.62
N TYR A 132 -12.32 -10.46 0.97
CA TYR A 132 -13.61 -11.13 1.05
C TYR A 132 -14.62 -10.45 0.13
N ARG A 133 -15.59 -11.21 -0.38
CA ARG A 133 -16.77 -10.61 -1.01
C ARG A 133 -17.63 -9.95 0.06
N SER A 134 -17.98 -8.69 -0.13
CA SER A 134 -18.86 -7.95 0.79
C SER A 134 -20.19 -8.68 1.02
N GLN A 135 -20.78 -9.24 -0.05
CA GLN A 135 -22.00 -10.04 0.01
C GLN A 135 -21.89 -11.24 0.96
N ASP A 136 -20.73 -11.91 1.01
CA ASP A 136 -20.53 -13.05 1.90
C ASP A 136 -20.46 -12.60 3.37
N LEU A 137 -19.83 -11.45 3.64
CA LEU A 137 -19.75 -10.87 4.98
C LEU A 137 -21.09 -10.30 5.47
N ILE A 138 -21.92 -9.77 4.57
CA ILE A 138 -23.26 -9.24 4.90
C ILE A 138 -24.24 -10.39 5.15
N LYS A 139 -24.31 -11.35 4.23
CA LYS A 139 -25.32 -12.42 4.28
C LYS A 139 -24.93 -13.56 5.23
N LEU A 140 -23.63 -13.79 5.40
CA LEU A 140 -23.07 -14.87 6.20
C LEU A 140 -23.73 -16.22 5.89
N VAL A 141 -24.03 -16.54 4.63
CA VAL A 141 -24.76 -17.75 4.24
C VAL A 141 -23.87 -18.98 4.15
N GLY A 142 -24.48 -20.17 4.18
CA GLY A 142 -23.80 -21.46 3.98
C GLY A 142 -23.10 -22.02 5.22
N ARG A 143 -22.53 -23.23 5.07
CA ARG A 143 -21.90 -24.00 6.16
C ARG A 143 -20.64 -23.32 6.70
N LYS A 144 -19.82 -22.71 5.82
CA LYS A 144 -18.58 -22.02 6.22
C LYS A 144 -18.83 -20.86 7.19
N CYS A 145 -19.94 -20.15 7.03
CA CYS A 145 -20.31 -19.02 7.88
C CYS A 145 -21.14 -19.42 9.13
N HIS A 146 -21.45 -20.71 9.30
CA HIS A 146 -22.28 -21.18 10.42
C HIS A 146 -21.70 -20.80 11.78
N SER A 147 -20.38 -20.99 11.98
CA SER A 147 -19.71 -20.61 13.22
C SER A 147 -19.78 -19.10 13.48
N LYS A 148 -19.60 -18.27 12.44
CA LYS A 148 -19.72 -16.80 12.54
C LYS A 148 -21.13 -16.37 12.92
N ARG A 149 -22.17 -16.95 12.30
CA ARG A 149 -23.58 -16.71 12.67
C ARG A 149 -23.85 -17.09 14.13
N ASN A 150 -23.36 -18.25 14.57
CA ASN A 150 -23.54 -18.69 15.95
C ASN A 150 -22.86 -17.75 16.95
N HIS A 151 -21.67 -17.24 16.64
CA HIS A 151 -20.98 -16.26 17.46
C HIS A 151 -21.82 -14.97 17.61
N ILE A 152 -22.32 -14.42 16.50
CA ILE A 152 -23.18 -13.24 16.51
C ILE A 152 -24.47 -13.49 17.31
N ASN A 153 -25.13 -14.63 17.10
CA ASN A 153 -26.36 -14.98 17.81
C ASN A 153 -26.14 -15.22 19.31
N LYS A 154 -24.91 -15.51 19.74
CA LYS A 154 -24.57 -15.69 21.16
C LYS A 154 -24.42 -14.34 21.88
N LEU A 155 -23.98 -13.28 21.18
CA LEU A 155 -23.72 -11.96 21.78
C LEU A 155 -24.90 -11.45 22.64
N PRO A 156 -26.16 -11.42 22.18
CA PRO A 156 -27.28 -10.90 22.98
C PRO A 156 -27.55 -11.70 24.26
N ARG A 157 -27.14 -12.98 24.30
CA ARG A 157 -27.37 -13.88 25.46
C ARG A 157 -26.25 -13.80 26.49
N SER A 158 -25.07 -13.37 26.08
CA SER A 158 -23.86 -13.31 26.92
C SER A 158 -23.48 -11.91 27.37
N SER A 159 -24.18 -10.88 26.88
CA SER A 159 -23.80 -9.49 27.12
C SER A 159 -24.84 -8.78 27.98
N SER A 160 -24.64 -8.79 29.30
CA SER A 160 -25.21 -7.78 30.20
C SER A 160 -24.40 -6.49 30.03
N PHE A 161 -24.72 -5.69 29.02
CA PHE A 161 -24.25 -4.31 28.98
C PHE A 161 -25.12 -3.51 29.96
N THR A 162 -24.59 -3.32 31.17
CA THR A 162 -25.13 -2.39 32.18
C THR A 162 -24.23 -1.17 32.20
#